data_AF-A0A026VUN8-F1
#
_entry.id   AF-A0A026VUN8-F1
#
_cell.length_a   1.000
_cell.length_b   1.000
_cell.length_c   1.000
_cell.angle_alpha   90.00
_cell.angle_beta   90.00
_cell.angle_gamma   90.00
#
_symmetry.space_group_name_H-M   'P 1'
#
loop_
_entity.id
_entity.type
_entity.pdbx_description
1 polymer ?
#
loop_
_entity_poly.entity_id
_entity_poly.type
_entity_poly.pdbx_seq_one_letter_code
_entity_poly.pdbx_strand_id
1 'polypeptide(L)'
;MLVALNDHWKVPVGYFLIDSLNGNERASLLEKCFELIYETGIILHSVTFDGVIVNLSMCTALGANFVVGENFKPYIINNMTKENIFCFFDPCHMLKLVRNTLGDKLELRHKGKSIYWQNIVLKKFQETEALQFCSQYVPERFKYPEETALFCSMFNDAFDILNVRSKFCKKKKCNMPLTNENYNKLKTYAGNIIEYIKQFKYYNHLITPDPLLFFTQHTKSQNIKQLQYSTNESILQSNRKTGFLGFIICLTNMFDLFHTLKEKGLKYLLTYKINQDHLETVFSALRSRAGFNDNPNAKQFESSYKRLLVRHEI
;
A
#
# COMPACT_ATOMS: atom_id res chain seq x y z
N MET A 1 -15.00 2.21 -8.40
CA MET A 1 -14.59 2.20 -9.82
C MET A 1 -14.13 0.80 -10.16
N LEU A 2 -14.48 0.29 -11.35
CA LEU A 2 -14.02 -1.00 -11.85
C LEU A 2 -12.81 -0.81 -12.76
N VAL A 3 -11.87 -1.75 -12.68
CA VAL A 3 -10.68 -1.82 -13.54
C VAL A 3 -10.57 -3.23 -14.06
N ALA A 4 -10.50 -3.39 -15.38
CA ALA A 4 -10.42 -4.70 -16.00
C ALA A 4 -9.02 -5.32 -15.82
N LEU A 5 -8.96 -6.52 -15.24
CA LEU A 5 -7.70 -7.26 -15.11
C LEU A 5 -7.23 -7.83 -16.44
N ASN A 6 -8.16 -8.33 -17.26
CA ASN A 6 -7.91 -8.97 -18.55
C ASN A 6 -7.99 -8.04 -19.77
N ASP A 7 -8.42 -6.79 -19.59
CA ASP A 7 -8.63 -5.83 -20.69
C ASP A 7 -8.22 -4.39 -20.29
N HIS A 8 -8.40 -3.40 -21.16
CA HIS A 8 -7.90 -2.03 -21.02
C HIS A 8 -8.98 -0.99 -20.66
N TRP A 9 -10.06 -1.40 -20.00
CA TRP A 9 -11.12 -0.49 -19.58
C TRP A 9 -11.15 -0.26 -18.05
N LYS A 10 -11.60 0.94 -17.67
CA LYS A 10 -11.82 1.38 -16.30
C LYS A 10 -13.08 2.25 -16.28
N VAL A 11 -14.00 2.01 -15.34
CA VAL A 11 -15.29 2.72 -15.31
C VAL A 11 -15.69 3.06 -13.87
N PRO A 12 -15.97 4.33 -13.55
CA PRO A 12 -16.63 4.71 -12.29
C PRO A 12 -18.04 4.12 -12.24
N VAL A 13 -18.34 3.36 -11.18
CA VAL A 13 -19.64 2.66 -11.03
C VAL A 13 -20.61 3.36 -10.08
N GLY A 14 -20.14 4.34 -9.33
CA GLY A 14 -20.96 5.06 -8.36
C GLY A 14 -20.15 6.02 -7.52
N TYR A 15 -20.84 7.00 -6.94
CA TYR A 15 -20.31 7.92 -5.94
C TYR A 15 -21.42 8.29 -4.96
N PHE A 16 -21.03 8.70 -3.76
CA PHE A 16 -21.94 9.18 -2.72
C PHE A 16 -21.36 10.47 -2.14
N LEU A 17 -22.19 11.51 -2.04
CA LEU A 17 -21.85 12.75 -1.37
C LEU A 17 -22.29 12.61 0.08
N ILE A 18 -21.32 12.47 0.99
CA ILE A 18 -21.55 12.15 2.40
C ILE A 18 -20.75 13.11 3.27
N ASP A 19 -21.26 13.36 4.48
CA ASP A 19 -20.48 13.98 5.54
C ASP A 19 -19.62 12.93 6.26
N SER A 20 -20.24 11.82 6.68
CA SER A 20 -19.52 10.66 7.21
C SER A 20 -20.32 9.37 7.00
N LEU A 21 -19.59 8.24 6.96
CA LEU A 21 -20.13 6.88 7.03
C LEU A 21 -19.18 6.01 7.83
N ASN A 22 -19.73 5.18 8.71
CA ASN A 22 -18.99 4.21 9.49
C ASN A 22 -18.64 2.96 8.65
N GLY A 23 -17.87 2.03 9.23
CA GLY A 23 -17.40 0.83 8.54
C GLY A 23 -18.55 -0.09 8.06
N ASN A 24 -19.60 -0.26 8.87
CA ASN A 24 -20.73 -1.14 8.53
C ASN A 24 -21.58 -0.54 7.41
N GLU A 25 -21.84 0.76 7.45
CA GLU A 25 -22.60 1.44 6.39
C GLU A 25 -21.87 1.36 5.04
N ARG A 26 -20.54 1.56 5.05
CA ARG A 26 -19.72 1.39 3.84
C ARG A 26 -19.72 -0.06 3.35
N ALA A 27 -19.75 -1.03 4.28
CA ALA A 27 -19.81 -2.44 3.94
C ALA A 27 -21.12 -2.78 3.22
N SER A 28 -22.26 -2.28 3.70
CA SER A 28 -23.56 -2.47 3.04
C SER A 28 -23.59 -1.85 1.63
N LEU A 29 -23.00 -0.67 1.44
CA LEU A 29 -22.89 -0.06 0.11
C LEU A 29 -22.00 -0.88 -0.82
N LEU A 30 -20.88 -1.40 -0.30
CA LEU A 30 -19.95 -2.22 -1.08
C LEU A 30 -20.58 -3.57 -1.44
N GLU A 31 -21.32 -4.20 -0.53
CA GLU A 31 -22.08 -5.42 -0.79
C GLU A 31 -23.14 -5.21 -1.87
N LYS A 32 -23.91 -4.11 -1.81
CA LYS A 32 -24.86 -3.78 -2.88
C LYS A 32 -24.16 -3.54 -4.21
N CYS A 33 -22.97 -2.95 -4.20
CA CYS A 33 -22.16 -2.79 -5.39
C CYS A 33 -21.76 -4.16 -5.98
N PHE A 34 -21.38 -5.13 -5.15
CA PHE A 34 -21.06 -6.50 -5.61
C PHE A 34 -22.25 -7.19 -6.26
N GLU A 35 -23.45 -7.05 -5.70
CA GLU A 35 -24.69 -7.59 -6.27
C GLU A 35 -24.97 -7.01 -7.66
N LEU A 36 -24.94 -5.67 -7.79
CA LEU A 36 -25.19 -5.00 -9.08
C LEU A 36 -24.14 -5.34 -10.14
N ILE A 37 -22.87 -5.51 -9.75
CA ILE A 37 -21.81 -5.94 -10.67
C ILE A 37 -22.03 -7.39 -11.13
N TYR A 38 -22.47 -8.25 -10.22
CA TYR A 38 -22.75 -9.65 -10.52
C TYR A 38 -23.87 -9.79 -11.57
N GLU A 39 -24.93 -8.96 -11.47
CA GLU A 39 -26.03 -8.93 -12.43
C GLU A 39 -25.58 -8.61 -13.87
N THR A 40 -24.48 -7.87 -14.05
CA THR A 40 -23.95 -7.58 -15.39
C THR A 40 -23.11 -8.70 -15.98
N GLY A 41 -22.89 -9.80 -15.24
CA GLY A 41 -21.99 -10.90 -15.63
C GLY A 41 -20.50 -10.61 -15.44
N ILE A 42 -20.14 -9.48 -14.80
CA ILE A 42 -18.74 -9.19 -14.46
C ILE A 42 -18.36 -9.97 -13.21
N ILE A 43 -17.20 -10.63 -13.24
CA ILE A 43 -16.65 -11.34 -12.10
C ILE A 43 -15.66 -10.44 -11.36
N LEU A 44 -15.96 -10.14 -10.09
CA LEU A 44 -15.10 -9.33 -9.25
C LEU A 44 -14.11 -10.22 -8.47
N HIS A 45 -12.82 -9.95 -8.62
CA HIS A 45 -11.75 -10.73 -7.96
C HIS A 45 -11.05 -10.01 -6.81
N SER A 46 -11.12 -8.68 -6.75
CA SER A 46 -10.42 -7.93 -5.72
C SER A 46 -11.06 -6.58 -5.42
N VAL A 47 -10.77 -6.05 -4.24
CA VAL A 47 -11.10 -4.69 -3.82
C VAL A 47 -9.83 -3.99 -3.35
N THR A 48 -9.63 -2.74 -3.75
CA THR A 48 -8.45 -1.94 -3.41
C THR A 48 -8.88 -0.67 -2.68
N PHE A 49 -8.17 -0.32 -1.62
CA PHE A 49 -8.45 0.86 -0.80
C PHE A 49 -7.18 1.42 -0.14
N ASP A 50 -7.29 2.63 0.42
CA ASP A 50 -6.18 3.28 1.13
C ASP A 50 -5.98 2.70 2.55
N GLY A 51 -5.01 3.24 3.28
CA GLY A 51 -4.68 2.78 4.64
C GLY A 51 -5.59 3.30 5.76
N VAL A 52 -6.79 3.81 5.49
CA VAL A 52 -7.62 4.42 6.54
C VAL A 52 -8.37 3.34 7.34
N ILE A 53 -8.41 3.50 8.67
CA ILE A 53 -9.00 2.54 9.63
C ILE A 53 -10.44 2.15 9.26
N VAL A 54 -11.24 3.10 8.78
CA VAL A 54 -12.64 2.85 8.39
C VAL A 54 -12.75 1.84 7.23
N ASN A 55 -11.78 1.80 6.32
CA ASN A 55 -11.77 0.85 5.21
C ASN A 55 -11.38 -0.56 5.67
N LEU A 56 -10.50 -0.67 6.67
CA LEU A 56 -10.26 -1.95 7.35
C LEU A 56 -11.54 -2.44 8.04
N SER A 57 -12.21 -1.56 8.80
CA SER A 57 -13.46 -1.89 9.47
C SER A 57 -14.54 -2.34 8.49
N MET A 58 -14.64 -1.69 7.33
CA MET A 58 -15.55 -2.07 6.25
C MET A 58 -15.28 -3.49 5.75
N CYS A 59 -14.03 -3.82 5.41
CA CYS A 59 -13.70 -5.17 4.93
C CYS A 59 -13.85 -6.24 6.04
N THR A 60 -13.58 -5.89 7.30
CA THR A 60 -13.82 -6.79 8.44
C THR A 60 -15.30 -7.04 8.68
N ALA A 61 -16.16 -6.04 8.52
CA ALA A 61 -17.62 -6.21 8.56
C ALA A 61 -18.12 -7.17 7.46
N LEU A 62 -17.43 -7.21 6.31
CA LEU A 62 -17.66 -8.18 5.22
C LEU A 62 -16.97 -9.54 5.44
N GLY A 63 -16.38 -9.78 6.61
CA GLY A 63 -15.82 -11.08 6.99
C GLY A 63 -14.35 -11.32 6.59
N ALA A 64 -13.61 -10.27 6.24
CA ALA A 64 -12.15 -10.34 6.12
C ALA A 64 -11.46 -10.25 7.50
N ASN A 65 -10.36 -10.99 7.67
CA ASN A 65 -9.52 -10.92 8.86
C ASN A 65 -8.08 -10.54 8.50
N PHE A 66 -7.66 -9.37 8.97
CA PHE A 66 -6.32 -8.83 8.74
C PHE A 66 -5.33 -9.13 9.87
N VAL A 67 -5.72 -9.88 10.89
CA VAL A 67 -4.82 -10.31 11.97
C VAL A 67 -3.92 -11.44 11.43
N VAL A 68 -2.62 -11.17 11.34
CA VAL A 68 -1.62 -12.15 10.89
C VAL A 68 -1.53 -13.29 11.93
N GLY A 69 -1.74 -14.52 11.47
CA GLY A 69 -1.80 -15.73 12.32
C GLY A 69 -2.63 -16.83 11.66
N GLU A 70 -3.11 -17.78 12.45
CA GLU A 70 -3.88 -18.94 11.96
C GLU A 70 -5.18 -18.54 11.23
N ASN A 71 -5.85 -17.49 11.71
CA ASN A 71 -7.10 -16.99 11.14
C ASN A 71 -6.90 -15.88 10.09
N PHE A 72 -5.66 -15.69 9.60
CA PHE A 72 -5.37 -14.65 8.62
C PHE A 72 -6.12 -14.91 7.32
N LYS A 73 -7.07 -14.03 7.02
CA LYS A 73 -8.02 -14.16 5.92
C LYS A 73 -8.21 -12.80 5.24
N PRO A 74 -7.19 -12.30 4.52
CA PRO A 74 -7.22 -10.97 3.91
C PRO A 74 -8.12 -10.89 2.65
N TYR A 75 -9.27 -11.56 2.66
CA TYR A 75 -10.23 -11.60 1.57
C TYR A 75 -11.66 -11.70 2.11
N ILE A 76 -12.60 -11.22 1.30
CA ILE A 76 -14.05 -11.30 1.52
C ILE A 76 -14.56 -12.50 0.74
N ILE A 77 -15.58 -13.20 1.27
CA ILE A 77 -16.27 -14.24 0.51
C ILE A 77 -17.45 -13.58 -0.18
N ASN A 78 -17.53 -13.66 -1.51
CA ASN A 78 -18.66 -13.13 -2.24
C ASN A 78 -19.92 -13.97 -1.94
N ASN A 79 -20.97 -13.34 -1.43
CA ASN A 79 -22.21 -14.02 -1.08
C ASN A 79 -22.90 -14.69 -2.27
N MET A 80 -22.73 -14.14 -3.48
CA MET A 80 -23.36 -14.63 -4.72
C MET A 80 -22.54 -15.75 -5.37
N THR A 81 -21.24 -15.55 -5.55
CA THR A 81 -20.39 -16.52 -6.30
C THR A 81 -19.72 -17.56 -5.40
N LYS A 82 -19.67 -17.31 -4.08
CA LYS A 82 -18.83 -18.05 -3.10
C LYS A 82 -17.33 -18.00 -3.40
N GLU A 83 -16.90 -17.16 -4.35
CA GLU A 83 -15.48 -16.93 -4.65
C GLU A 83 -14.88 -15.87 -3.72
N ASN A 84 -13.56 -15.91 -3.57
CA ASN A 84 -12.82 -14.93 -2.78
C ASN A 84 -12.66 -13.61 -3.55
N ILE A 85 -12.95 -12.51 -2.86
CA ILE A 85 -12.60 -11.14 -3.26
C ILE A 85 -11.41 -10.70 -2.41
N PHE A 86 -10.23 -10.68 -3.02
CA PHE A 86 -8.97 -10.37 -2.33
C PHE A 86 -8.87 -8.88 -2.00
N CYS A 87 -8.47 -8.54 -0.77
CA CYS A 87 -8.32 -7.15 -0.34
C CYS A 87 -6.90 -6.63 -0.61
N PHE A 88 -6.77 -5.46 -1.20
CA PHE A 88 -5.49 -4.82 -1.46
C PHE A 88 -5.44 -3.41 -0.89
N PHE A 89 -4.26 -3.04 -0.41
CA PHE A 89 -3.89 -1.69 -0.05
C PHE A 89 -3.10 -1.05 -1.17
N ASP A 90 -3.29 0.25 -1.36
CA ASP A 90 -2.42 1.02 -2.26
C ASP A 90 -0.94 0.96 -1.81
N PRO A 91 -0.03 0.36 -2.62
CA PRO A 91 1.38 0.23 -2.26
C PRO A 91 2.07 1.58 -2.06
N CYS A 92 1.68 2.62 -2.80
CA CYS A 92 2.28 3.95 -2.68
C CYS A 92 1.96 4.56 -1.31
N HIS A 93 0.70 4.47 -0.90
CA HIS A 93 0.27 4.86 0.43
C HIS A 93 0.94 4.02 1.53
N MET A 94 1.08 2.70 1.34
CA MET A 94 1.76 1.83 2.33
C MET A 94 3.22 2.23 2.51
N LEU A 95 3.95 2.50 1.43
CA LEU A 95 5.33 2.97 1.48
C LEU A 95 5.45 4.31 2.21
N LYS A 96 4.52 5.24 1.97
CA LYS A 96 4.44 6.51 2.70
C LYS A 96 4.25 6.30 4.20
N LEU A 97 3.37 5.37 4.62
CA LEU A 97 3.15 5.05 6.03
C LEU A 97 4.37 4.42 6.70
N VAL A 98 5.06 3.51 6.02
CA VAL A 98 6.32 2.91 6.50
C VAL A 98 7.38 4.01 6.70
N ARG A 99 7.56 4.88 5.70
CA ARG A 99 8.49 6.01 5.78
C ARG A 99 8.16 6.95 6.93
N ASN A 100 6.88 7.33 7.08
CA ASN A 100 6.45 8.21 8.16
C ASN A 100 6.67 7.56 9.53
N THR A 101 6.50 6.24 9.65
CA THR A 101 6.79 5.51 10.89
C THR A 101 8.26 5.63 11.27
N LEU A 102 9.18 5.40 10.32
CA LEU A 102 10.61 5.55 10.58
C LEU A 102 10.99 7.02 10.83
N GLY A 103 10.40 7.98 10.12
CA GLY A 103 10.62 9.41 10.34
C GLY A 103 10.18 9.89 11.72
N ASP A 104 9.02 9.43 12.21
CA ASP A 104 8.51 9.79 13.54
C ASP A 104 9.28 9.09 14.66
N LYS A 105 9.78 7.87 14.41
CA LYS A 105 10.43 7.03 15.44
C LYS A 105 11.93 7.15 15.48
N LEU A 106 12.54 7.65 14.41
CA LEU A 106 13.98 7.85 14.21
C LEU A 106 14.81 6.57 14.16
N GLU A 107 14.42 5.53 14.89
CA GLU A 107 15.04 4.21 14.91
C GLU A 107 13.97 3.10 14.85
N LEU A 108 14.20 2.11 13.98
CA LEU A 108 13.51 0.82 14.01
C LEU A 108 14.52 -0.30 14.21
N ARG A 109 14.11 -1.44 14.78
CA ARG A 109 15.00 -2.60 14.95
C ARG A 109 14.54 -3.80 14.16
N HIS A 110 15.49 -4.45 13.50
CA HIS A 110 15.34 -5.72 12.83
C HIS A 110 16.41 -6.69 13.34
N LYS A 111 16.00 -7.83 13.91
CA LYS A 111 16.89 -8.83 14.56
C LYS A 111 17.94 -8.21 15.51
N GLY A 112 17.53 -7.19 16.28
CA GLY A 112 18.40 -6.51 17.24
C GLY A 112 19.34 -5.45 16.62
N LYS A 113 19.37 -5.31 15.29
CA LYS A 113 20.14 -4.28 14.61
C LYS A 113 19.26 -3.07 14.28
N SER A 114 19.85 -1.89 14.37
CA SER A 114 19.15 -0.61 14.28
C SER A 114 19.14 -0.03 12.85
N ILE A 115 18.00 0.52 12.46
CA ILE A 115 17.76 1.22 11.19
C ILE A 115 17.42 2.66 11.52
N TYR A 116 18.25 3.59 11.08
CA TYR A 116 18.16 4.99 11.47
C TYR A 116 17.58 5.87 10.36
N TRP A 117 16.63 6.72 10.72
CA TRP A 117 16.05 7.73 9.83
C TRP A 117 17.11 8.70 9.28
N GLN A 118 18.12 9.03 10.08
CA GLN A 118 19.22 9.93 9.68
C GLN A 118 19.91 9.44 8.39
N ASN A 119 20.15 8.14 8.26
CA ASN A 119 20.76 7.56 7.07
C ASN A 119 19.90 7.76 5.81
N ILE A 120 18.58 7.85 5.96
CA ILE A 120 17.64 8.12 4.87
C ILE A 120 17.58 9.62 4.55
N VAL A 121 17.62 10.50 5.55
CA VAL A 121 17.57 11.96 5.32
C VAL A 121 18.85 12.49 4.68
N LEU A 122 20.01 11.96 5.06
CA LEU A 122 21.30 12.32 4.47
C LEU A 122 21.38 11.94 2.98
N LYS A 123 20.46 11.10 2.51
CA LYS A 123 20.33 10.59 1.13
C LYS A 123 19.54 11.55 0.22
N LYS A 124 19.93 12.82 0.14
CA LYS A 124 19.37 13.76 -0.86
C LYS A 124 19.55 13.27 -2.32
N PHE A 125 20.35 12.22 -2.56
CA PHE A 125 20.64 11.60 -3.85
C PHE A 125 20.31 10.09 -3.87
N GLN A 126 19.79 9.64 -5.01
CA GLN A 126 19.03 8.41 -5.24
C GLN A 126 19.82 7.08 -5.04
N GLU A 127 19.06 6.01 -4.78
CA GLU A 127 19.45 4.57 -4.84
C GLU A 127 20.21 3.95 -3.65
N THR A 128 19.89 2.68 -3.35
CA THR A 128 20.41 1.90 -2.20
C THR A 128 21.92 1.71 -2.27
N GLU A 129 22.45 1.58 -3.49
CA GLU A 129 23.87 1.47 -3.79
C GLU A 129 24.64 2.73 -3.39
N ALA A 130 24.02 3.91 -3.53
CA ALA A 130 24.62 5.17 -3.10
C ALA A 130 24.79 5.25 -1.58
N LEU A 131 23.91 4.64 -0.79
CA LEU A 131 24.08 4.62 0.68
C LEU A 131 25.29 3.77 1.08
N GLN A 132 25.45 2.61 0.47
CA GLN A 132 26.61 1.74 0.68
C GLN A 132 27.89 2.44 0.24
N PHE A 133 27.88 3.06 -0.94
CA PHE A 133 29.01 3.82 -1.46
C PHE A 133 29.36 5.02 -0.56
N CYS A 134 28.42 5.91 -0.25
CA CYS A 134 28.66 7.08 0.60
C CYS A 134 29.15 6.71 2.00
N SER A 135 28.72 5.56 2.53
CA SER A 135 29.23 5.09 3.82
C SER A 135 30.71 4.71 3.81
N GLN A 136 31.26 4.32 2.66
CA GLN A 136 32.69 4.02 2.52
C GLN A 136 33.55 5.30 2.57
N TYR A 137 33.04 6.43 2.08
CA TYR A 137 33.79 7.70 2.01
C TYR A 137 33.58 8.60 3.21
N VAL A 138 32.43 8.51 3.90
CA VAL A 138 32.13 9.33 5.09
C VAL A 138 31.47 8.49 6.19
N PRO A 139 32.16 7.47 6.73
CA PRO A 139 31.58 6.50 7.66
C PRO A 139 31.03 7.16 8.94
N GLU A 140 31.66 8.25 9.39
CA GLU A 140 31.27 8.99 10.60
C GLU A 140 29.85 9.58 10.53
N ARG A 141 29.30 9.78 9.31
CA ARG A 141 27.95 10.34 9.13
C ARG A 141 26.84 9.30 9.14
N PHE A 142 27.15 8.01 9.06
CA PHE A 142 26.15 6.95 8.93
C PHE A 142 26.23 5.95 10.09
N LYS A 143 25.08 5.66 10.71
CA LYS A 143 24.98 4.66 11.78
C LYS A 143 24.43 3.36 11.21
N TYR A 144 25.22 2.29 11.13
CA TYR A 144 24.78 0.99 10.58
C TYR A 144 24.11 1.10 9.19
N PRO A 145 24.83 1.64 8.18
CA PRO A 145 24.28 1.92 6.86
C PRO A 145 23.75 0.68 6.13
N GLU A 146 24.35 -0.49 6.36
CA GLU A 146 23.95 -1.75 5.73
C GLU A 146 22.50 -2.15 6.05
N GLU A 147 22.07 -1.99 7.31
CA GLU A 147 20.71 -2.35 7.73
C GLU A 147 19.67 -1.39 7.14
N THR A 148 20.04 -0.11 7.03
CA THR A 148 19.19 0.88 6.36
C THR A 148 19.13 0.63 4.85
N ALA A 149 20.24 0.21 4.24
CA ALA A 149 20.26 -0.17 2.83
C ALA A 149 19.37 -1.40 2.59
N LEU A 150 19.48 -2.42 3.44
CA LEU A 150 18.61 -3.60 3.38
C LEU A 150 17.14 -3.23 3.53
N PHE A 151 16.80 -2.39 4.51
CA PHE A 151 15.44 -1.86 4.71
C PHE A 151 14.91 -1.20 3.44
N CYS A 152 15.67 -0.27 2.86
CA CYS A 152 15.27 0.42 1.63
C CYS A 152 15.10 -0.57 0.48
N SER A 153 16.01 -1.53 0.33
CA SER A 153 15.94 -2.55 -0.73
C SER A 153 14.68 -3.42 -0.60
N MET A 154 14.35 -3.88 0.61
CA MET A 154 13.21 -4.77 0.84
C MET A 154 11.87 -4.07 0.53
N PHE A 155 11.69 -2.82 0.98
CA PHE A 155 10.47 -2.07 0.70
C PHE A 155 10.38 -1.57 -0.75
N ASN A 156 11.51 -1.23 -1.38
CA ASN A 156 11.53 -0.91 -2.81
C ASN A 156 11.18 -2.13 -3.65
N ASP A 157 11.74 -3.29 -3.32
CA ASP A 157 11.44 -4.54 -4.02
C ASP A 157 9.97 -4.95 -3.84
N ALA A 158 9.43 -4.81 -2.62
CA ALA A 158 8.00 -5.03 -2.36
C ALA A 158 7.11 -4.11 -3.20
N PHE A 159 7.45 -2.82 -3.26
CA PHE A 159 6.72 -1.84 -4.06
C PHE A 159 6.80 -2.16 -5.56
N ASP A 160 7.99 -2.50 -6.06
CA ASP A 160 8.20 -2.85 -7.47
C ASP A 160 7.40 -4.09 -7.88
N ILE A 161 7.32 -5.11 -7.02
CA ILE A 161 6.48 -6.30 -7.23
C ILE A 161 5.00 -5.93 -7.32
N LEU A 162 4.54 -5.00 -6.49
CA LEU A 162 3.14 -4.57 -6.39
C LEU A 162 2.76 -3.45 -7.38
N ASN A 163 3.69 -2.96 -8.20
CA ASN A 163 3.46 -1.82 -9.09
C ASN A 163 3.93 -2.07 -10.53
N VAL A 164 3.73 -3.29 -11.03
CA VAL A 164 4.14 -3.69 -12.38
C VAL A 164 3.12 -3.20 -13.41
N ARG A 165 3.56 -2.28 -14.28
CA ARG A 165 2.70 -1.59 -15.26
C ARG A 165 2.73 -2.20 -16.67
N SER A 166 3.80 -2.90 -17.01
CA SER A 166 4.04 -3.37 -18.39
C SER A 166 4.63 -4.76 -18.41
N LYS A 167 4.26 -5.50 -19.46
CA LYS A 167 4.79 -6.85 -19.74
C LYS A 167 6.28 -6.84 -20.09
N PHE A 168 6.78 -5.74 -20.65
CA PHE A 168 8.14 -5.64 -21.22
C PHE A 168 9.13 -4.92 -20.29
N CYS A 169 8.83 -4.83 -19.00
CA CYS A 169 9.70 -4.08 -18.09
C CYS A 169 11.09 -4.72 -18.00
N LYS A 170 12.14 -3.90 -18.17
CA LYS A 170 13.53 -4.36 -18.33
C LYS A 170 14.24 -4.72 -17.02
N LYS A 171 13.65 -4.38 -15.85
CA LYS A 171 14.24 -4.68 -14.53
C LYS A 171 13.95 -6.14 -14.14
N LYS A 172 15.00 -6.98 -14.16
CA LYS A 172 14.89 -8.45 -14.12
C LYS A 172 14.53 -9.09 -12.77
N LYS A 173 14.46 -8.34 -11.65
CA LYS A 173 14.29 -8.95 -10.32
C LYS A 173 12.85 -8.89 -9.78
N CYS A 174 12.28 -7.69 -9.71
CA CYS A 174 11.04 -7.43 -8.95
C CYS A 174 9.94 -6.78 -9.81
N ASN A 175 10.31 -6.01 -10.83
CA ASN A 175 9.37 -5.30 -11.69
C ASN A 175 9.08 -6.10 -12.96
N MET A 176 8.38 -7.21 -12.81
CA MET A 176 7.99 -8.08 -13.94
C MET A 176 6.59 -8.65 -13.72
N PRO A 177 5.81 -8.86 -14.80
CA PRO A 177 4.47 -9.41 -14.67
C PRO A 177 4.53 -10.77 -13.99
N LEU A 178 3.56 -11.08 -13.13
CA LEU A 178 3.45 -12.40 -12.54
C LEU A 178 2.94 -13.37 -13.62
N THR A 179 3.70 -14.43 -13.88
CA THR A 179 3.40 -15.47 -14.88
C THR A 179 3.57 -16.85 -14.24
N ASN A 180 3.11 -17.91 -14.90
CA ASN A 180 3.33 -19.28 -14.43
C ASN A 180 4.82 -19.62 -14.29
N GLU A 181 5.67 -19.08 -15.17
CA GLU A 181 7.11 -19.37 -15.19
C GLU A 181 7.85 -18.76 -13.99
N ASN A 182 7.50 -17.54 -13.61
CA ASN A 182 8.18 -16.83 -12.51
C ASN A 182 7.45 -16.93 -11.16
N TYR A 183 6.25 -17.53 -11.12
CA TYR A 183 5.39 -17.60 -9.94
C TYR A 183 6.13 -18.08 -8.70
N ASN A 184 6.75 -19.27 -8.76
CA ASN A 184 7.41 -19.87 -7.59
C ASN A 184 8.59 -19.02 -7.11
N LYS A 185 9.40 -18.49 -8.04
CA LYS A 185 10.57 -17.66 -7.71
C LYS A 185 10.16 -16.36 -7.04
N LEU A 186 9.16 -15.66 -7.59
CA LEU A 186 8.64 -14.42 -7.03
C LEU A 186 7.92 -14.67 -5.70
N LYS A 187 7.15 -15.77 -5.57
CA LYS A 187 6.45 -16.14 -4.34
C LYS A 187 7.44 -16.40 -3.19
N THR A 188 8.52 -17.13 -3.45
CA THR A 188 9.59 -17.33 -2.46
C THR A 188 10.23 -16.01 -2.06
N TYR A 189 10.52 -15.13 -3.03
CA TYR A 189 11.14 -13.85 -2.74
C TYR A 189 10.22 -12.91 -1.94
N ALA A 190 8.94 -12.83 -2.31
CA ALA A 190 7.93 -12.10 -1.55
C ALA A 190 7.76 -12.68 -0.13
N GLY A 191 7.83 -14.01 0.02
CA GLY A 191 7.86 -14.67 1.33
C GLY A 191 9.01 -14.18 2.21
N ASN A 192 10.21 -14.04 1.65
CA ASN A 192 11.36 -13.49 2.39
C ASN A 192 11.12 -12.04 2.84
N ILE A 193 10.48 -11.22 2.00
CA ILE A 193 10.12 -9.84 2.36
C ILE A 193 9.05 -9.84 3.48
N ILE A 194 8.03 -10.69 3.38
CA ILE A 194 7.00 -10.84 4.42
C ILE A 194 7.64 -11.21 5.76
N GLU A 195 8.54 -12.21 5.77
CA GLU A 195 9.23 -12.62 6.99
C GLU A 195 10.16 -11.54 7.53
N TYR A 196 10.83 -10.78 6.66
CA TYR A 196 11.59 -9.59 7.05
C TYR A 196 10.70 -8.56 7.75
N ILE A 197 9.51 -8.27 7.20
CA ILE A 197 8.55 -7.30 7.76
C ILE A 197 8.02 -7.75 9.12
N LYS A 198 7.73 -9.03 9.31
CA LYS A 198 7.22 -9.57 10.59
C LYS A 198 8.19 -9.41 11.76
N GLN A 199 9.48 -9.26 11.48
CA GLN A 199 10.54 -9.24 12.49
C GLN A 199 10.87 -7.84 13.01
N PHE A 200 10.18 -6.79 12.52
CA PHE A 200 10.38 -5.44 13.01
C PHE A 200 9.84 -5.22 14.42
N LYS A 201 10.63 -4.51 15.21
CA LYS A 201 10.29 -4.08 16.57
C LYS A 201 10.60 -2.60 16.78
N TYR A 202 9.87 -1.98 17.71
CA TYR A 202 10.19 -0.63 18.17
C TYR A 202 11.45 -0.61 19.03
N TYR A 203 12.16 0.50 18.91
CA TYR A 203 13.09 0.93 19.93
C TYR A 203 12.59 2.24 20.53
N ASN A 204 12.44 2.27 21.86
CA ASN A 204 12.32 3.54 22.55
C ASN A 204 13.72 3.94 23.03
N HIS A 205 14.17 5.11 22.58
CA HIS A 205 15.12 5.86 23.37
C HIS A 205 14.40 6.25 24.67
N LEU A 206 14.88 5.77 25.82
CA LEU A 206 14.75 6.58 27.03
C LEU A 206 15.45 7.89 26.68
N ILE A 207 14.68 8.96 26.45
CA ILE A 207 15.21 10.24 26.02
C ILE A 207 16.15 10.73 27.13
N THR A 208 17.45 10.56 26.97
CA THR A 208 18.39 11.60 27.36
C THR A 208 18.36 12.63 26.21
N PRO A 209 18.12 13.92 26.50
CA PRO A 209 18.13 14.94 25.45
C PRO A 209 19.55 15.02 24.89
N ASP A 210 19.76 14.51 23.67
CA ASP A 210 20.98 14.77 22.90
C ASP A 210 20.89 16.21 22.35
N PRO A 211 21.80 17.13 22.75
CA PRO A 211 21.79 18.51 22.29
C PRO A 211 21.92 18.67 20.76
N LEU A 212 22.46 17.67 20.05
CA LEU A 212 22.65 17.71 18.59
C LEU A 212 21.36 17.45 17.79
N LEU A 213 20.30 16.94 18.42
CA LEU A 213 19.02 16.64 17.78
C LEU A 213 18.12 17.87 17.56
N PHE A 214 18.51 19.04 18.09
CA PHE A 214 17.77 20.30 17.91
C PHE A 214 17.95 20.93 16.52
N PHE A 215 19.01 20.61 15.78
CA PHE A 215 19.34 21.31 14.54
C PHE A 215 18.53 20.91 13.29
N THR A 216 17.68 19.88 13.37
CA THR A 216 16.84 19.45 12.23
C THR A 216 15.35 19.76 12.37
N GLN A 217 14.94 20.48 13.43
CA GLN A 217 13.55 20.88 13.64
C GLN A 217 13.18 22.18 12.91
N HIS A 218 13.31 22.18 11.58
CA HIS A 218 12.66 23.18 10.74
C HIS A 218 11.82 22.52 9.65
N THR A 219 10.86 21.67 10.03
CA THR A 219 9.65 21.44 9.23
C THR A 219 8.52 20.86 10.08
N LYS A 220 7.49 21.69 10.29
CA LYS A 220 6.13 21.40 10.78
C LYS A 220 5.98 20.86 12.22
N SER A 221 5.69 21.79 13.12
CA SER A 221 5.04 21.55 14.40
C SER A 221 3.67 20.90 14.20
N GLN A 222 3.56 19.62 14.53
CA GLN A 222 2.31 19.06 15.04
C GLN A 222 2.66 18.25 16.28
N ASN A 223 1.93 18.53 17.36
CA ASN A 223 2.03 17.88 18.67
C ASN A 223 2.27 16.38 18.54
N ILE A 224 3.52 15.95 18.72
CA ILE A 224 3.87 14.54 18.85
C ILE A 224 3.34 14.13 20.21
N LYS A 225 2.08 13.66 20.27
CA LYS A 225 1.62 12.84 21.39
C LYS A 225 2.60 11.67 21.48
N GLN A 226 3.50 11.73 22.46
CA GLN A 226 4.49 10.70 22.76
C GLN A 226 3.73 9.42 23.16
N LEU A 227 3.37 8.61 22.17
CA LEU A 227 2.94 7.24 22.39
C LEU A 227 4.17 6.48 22.91
N GLN A 228 4.21 6.28 24.22
CA GLN A 228 5.19 5.44 24.91
C GLN A 228 4.92 3.97 24.51
N TYR A 229 5.71 3.43 23.59
CA TYR A 229 5.69 1.99 23.28
C TYR A 229 6.68 1.26 24.20
N SER A 230 6.51 -0.03 24.47
CA SER A 230 7.57 -0.75 25.18
C SER A 230 8.72 -1.05 24.21
N THR A 231 9.97 -0.91 24.67
CA THR A 231 11.13 -1.32 23.87
C THR A 231 10.98 -2.79 23.49
N ASN A 232 11.20 -3.14 22.21
CA ASN A 232 11.00 -4.47 21.62
C ASN A 232 9.55 -4.91 21.33
N GLU A 233 8.54 -4.03 21.42
CA GLU A 233 7.19 -4.35 20.92
C GLU A 233 7.20 -4.55 19.39
N SER A 234 6.43 -5.53 18.89
CA SER A 234 6.30 -5.77 17.45
C SER A 234 5.62 -4.60 16.75
N ILE A 235 6.14 -4.18 15.59
CA ILE A 235 5.50 -3.12 14.80
C ILE A 235 4.07 -3.50 14.41
N LEU A 236 3.81 -4.79 14.16
CA LEU A 236 2.51 -5.29 13.75
C LEU A 236 1.44 -5.24 14.87
N GLN A 237 1.84 -5.05 16.12
CA GLN A 237 0.91 -4.88 17.25
C GLN A 237 0.57 -3.41 17.53
N SER A 238 1.34 -2.48 16.95
CA SER A 238 1.22 -1.05 17.24
C SER A 238 0.18 -0.30 16.39
N ASN A 239 -0.06 0.95 16.78
CA ASN A 239 -0.90 1.90 16.01
C ASN A 239 -0.28 2.34 14.66
N ARG A 240 0.99 2.04 14.39
CA ARG A 240 1.63 2.35 13.09
C ARG A 240 1.81 1.11 12.20
N LYS A 241 1.14 0.00 12.55
CA LYS A 241 1.23 -1.27 11.80
C LYS A 241 0.75 -1.18 10.35
N THR A 242 -0.14 -0.26 10.02
CA THR A 242 -0.89 -0.26 8.75
C THR A 242 -0.01 -0.37 7.51
N GLY A 243 1.08 0.41 7.41
CA GLY A 243 1.97 0.35 6.25
C GLY A 243 2.64 -1.03 6.08
N PHE A 244 3.12 -1.60 7.19
CA PHE A 244 3.78 -2.90 7.22
C PHE A 244 2.79 -4.05 6.95
N LEU A 245 1.62 -3.99 7.60
CA LEU A 245 0.53 -4.95 7.41
C LEU A 245 -0.01 -4.93 5.98
N GLY A 246 -0.14 -3.75 5.38
CA GLY A 246 -0.61 -3.61 3.99
C GLY A 246 0.33 -4.29 3.00
N PHE A 247 1.66 -4.16 3.16
CA PHE A 247 2.61 -4.91 2.34
C PHE A 247 2.47 -6.43 2.51
N ILE A 248 2.31 -6.92 3.75
CA ILE A 248 2.08 -8.36 3.99
C ILE A 248 0.82 -8.82 3.25
N ILE A 249 -0.29 -8.10 3.40
CA ILE A 249 -1.57 -8.42 2.78
C ILE A 249 -1.46 -8.44 1.25
N CYS A 250 -0.90 -7.39 0.64
CA CYS A 250 -0.80 -7.29 -0.81
C CYS A 250 0.13 -8.37 -1.39
N LEU A 251 1.28 -8.61 -0.75
CA LEU A 251 2.22 -9.64 -1.18
C LEU A 251 1.63 -11.04 -1.03
N THR A 252 0.82 -11.32 0.00
CA THR A 252 0.11 -12.61 0.11
C THR A 252 -0.96 -12.74 -0.98
N ASN A 253 -1.87 -11.76 -1.05
CA ASN A 253 -3.04 -11.83 -1.91
C ASN A 253 -2.72 -11.83 -3.40
N MET A 254 -1.64 -11.18 -3.85
CA MET A 254 -1.33 -11.15 -5.29
C MET A 254 -1.08 -12.53 -5.88
N PHE A 255 -0.49 -13.46 -5.10
CA PHE A 255 -0.21 -14.80 -5.58
C PHE A 255 -1.47 -15.68 -5.56
N ASP A 256 -2.29 -15.57 -4.51
CA ASP A 256 -3.54 -16.32 -4.41
C ASP A 256 -4.55 -15.84 -5.47
N LEU A 257 -4.62 -14.53 -5.69
CA LEU A 257 -5.37 -13.94 -6.80
C LEU A 257 -4.89 -14.49 -8.15
N PHE A 258 -3.58 -14.47 -8.42
CA PHE A 258 -3.07 -14.98 -9.69
C PHE A 258 -3.34 -16.47 -9.88
N HIS A 259 -3.28 -17.26 -8.80
CA HIS A 259 -3.64 -18.67 -8.85
C HIS A 259 -5.09 -18.86 -9.34
N THR A 260 -6.05 -18.13 -8.76
CA THR A 260 -7.45 -18.15 -9.21
C THR A 260 -7.61 -17.65 -10.66
N LEU A 261 -6.90 -16.59 -11.04
CA LEU A 261 -7.00 -16.01 -12.38
C LEU A 261 -6.39 -16.92 -13.45
N LYS A 262 -5.35 -17.69 -13.14
CA LYS A 262 -4.74 -18.62 -14.10
C LYS A 262 -5.72 -19.71 -14.51
N GLU A 263 -6.55 -20.18 -13.57
CA GLU A 263 -7.58 -21.21 -13.83
C GLU A 263 -8.66 -20.68 -14.77
N LYS A 264 -8.87 -19.36 -14.75
CA LYS A 264 -9.76 -18.63 -15.66
C LYS A 264 -9.07 -18.18 -16.96
N GLY A 265 -7.85 -18.68 -17.23
CA GLY A 265 -7.14 -18.46 -18.49
C GLY A 265 -6.25 -17.21 -18.55
N LEU A 266 -6.07 -16.49 -17.44
CA LEU A 266 -5.20 -15.31 -17.42
C LEU A 266 -3.71 -15.74 -17.48
N LYS A 267 -3.02 -15.32 -18.55
CA LYS A 267 -1.62 -15.70 -18.81
C LYS A 267 -0.60 -14.99 -17.91
N TYR A 268 -0.92 -13.75 -17.51
CA TYR A 268 -0.05 -12.92 -16.70
C TYR A 268 -0.85 -11.87 -15.93
N LEU A 269 -0.32 -11.41 -14.80
CA LEU A 269 -0.91 -10.35 -13.99
C LEU A 269 0.00 -9.12 -13.94
N LEU A 270 -0.57 -7.97 -14.28
CA LEU A 270 0.02 -6.66 -14.05
C LEU A 270 -0.51 -6.12 -12.72
N THR A 271 0.31 -6.13 -11.68
CA THR A 271 -0.09 -5.74 -10.32
C THR A 271 -0.56 -4.30 -10.23
N TYR A 272 -0.09 -3.43 -11.13
CA TYR A 272 -0.59 -2.05 -11.24
C TYR A 272 -2.10 -1.94 -11.43
N LYS A 273 -2.75 -2.93 -12.07
CA LYS A 273 -4.20 -2.94 -12.27
C LYS A 273 -5.00 -3.09 -10.97
N ILE A 274 -4.32 -3.43 -9.88
CA ILE A 274 -4.87 -3.61 -8.53
C ILE A 274 -4.47 -2.42 -7.63
N ASN A 275 -3.94 -1.33 -8.21
CA ASN A 275 -3.57 -0.13 -7.45
C ASN A 275 -4.65 0.95 -7.53
N GLN A 276 -4.68 1.83 -6.53
CA GLN A 276 -5.65 2.92 -6.44
C GLN A 276 -5.33 4.08 -7.39
N ASP A 277 -4.14 4.13 -8.00
CA ASP A 277 -3.72 5.16 -8.98
C ASP A 277 -4.76 5.42 -10.08
N HIS A 278 -5.48 4.39 -10.52
CA HIS A 278 -6.53 4.54 -11.52
C HIS A 278 -7.64 5.49 -11.04
N LEU A 279 -8.00 5.43 -9.75
CA LEU A 279 -9.00 6.29 -9.14
C LEU A 279 -8.44 7.71 -8.93
N GLU A 280 -7.17 7.82 -8.54
CA GLU A 280 -6.51 9.12 -8.40
C GLU A 280 -6.41 9.87 -9.74
N THR A 281 -6.21 9.14 -10.83
CA THR A 281 -6.23 9.67 -12.19
C THR A 281 -7.61 10.24 -12.52
N VAL A 282 -8.68 9.53 -12.16
CA VAL A 282 -10.06 10.03 -12.31
C VAL A 282 -10.29 11.28 -11.47
N PHE A 283 -9.84 11.32 -10.21
CA PHE A 283 -9.95 12.53 -9.38
C PHE A 283 -9.18 13.70 -9.95
N SER A 284 -8.02 13.46 -10.55
CA SER A 284 -7.24 14.50 -11.22
C SER A 284 -7.96 15.04 -12.46
N ALA A 285 -8.58 14.16 -13.25
CA ALA A 285 -9.41 14.54 -14.40
C ALA A 285 -10.70 15.28 -13.99
N LEU A 286 -11.28 14.96 -12.82
CA LEU A 286 -12.42 15.69 -12.29
C LEU A 286 -12.03 17.10 -11.83
N ARG A 287 -10.90 17.23 -11.11
CA ARG A 287 -10.35 18.52 -10.67
C ARG A 287 -9.97 19.41 -11.85
N SER A 288 -9.31 18.88 -12.87
CA SER A 288 -8.92 19.67 -14.05
C SER A 288 -10.11 20.26 -14.82
N ARG A 289 -11.29 19.64 -14.75
CA ARG A 289 -12.52 20.14 -15.36
C ARG A 289 -13.17 21.30 -14.61
N ALA A 290 -12.78 21.53 -13.36
CA ALA A 290 -13.22 22.67 -12.57
C ALA A 290 -12.39 23.95 -12.84
N GLY A 291 -11.46 23.91 -13.82
CA GLY A 291 -10.62 25.04 -14.18
C GLY A 291 -9.60 25.35 -13.09
N PHE A 292 -9.59 26.60 -12.61
CA PHE A 292 -8.72 27.05 -11.51
C PHE A 292 -9.24 26.69 -10.11
N ASN A 293 -10.34 25.93 -10.01
CA ASN A 293 -10.86 25.49 -8.73
C ASN A 293 -10.40 24.06 -8.39
N ASP A 294 -9.32 23.96 -7.61
CA ASP A 294 -8.79 22.68 -7.14
C ASP A 294 -9.71 21.95 -6.14
N ASN A 295 -10.68 22.67 -5.55
CA ASN A 295 -11.63 22.15 -4.56
C ASN A 295 -13.08 22.34 -5.02
N PRO A 296 -13.57 21.54 -5.98
CA PRO A 296 -14.93 21.65 -6.48
C PRO A 296 -15.96 21.33 -5.38
N ASN A 297 -17.04 22.10 -5.33
CA ASN A 297 -18.20 21.75 -4.49
C ASN A 297 -18.97 20.55 -5.06
N ALA A 298 -19.91 20.01 -4.29
CA ALA A 298 -20.70 18.83 -4.68
C ALA A 298 -21.38 18.96 -6.06
N LYS A 299 -21.92 20.15 -6.38
CA LYS A 299 -22.59 20.42 -7.65
C LYS A 299 -21.62 20.48 -8.83
N GLN A 300 -20.44 21.06 -8.61
CA GLN A 300 -19.34 21.11 -9.58
C GLN A 300 -18.75 19.71 -9.82
N PHE A 301 -18.61 18.90 -8.76
CA PHE A 301 -18.20 17.51 -8.85
C PHE A 301 -19.19 16.72 -9.70
N GLU A 302 -20.49 16.78 -9.39
CA GLU A 302 -21.54 16.08 -10.15
C GLU A 302 -21.52 16.47 -11.63
N SER A 303 -21.41 17.77 -11.94
CA SER A 303 -21.33 18.27 -13.32
C SER A 303 -20.10 17.73 -14.06
N SER A 304 -18.94 17.73 -13.38
CA SER A 304 -17.69 17.21 -13.93
C SER A 304 -17.73 15.70 -14.14
N TYR A 305 -18.36 14.98 -13.22
CA TYR A 305 -18.55 13.53 -13.27
C TYR A 305 -19.46 13.13 -14.44
N LYS A 306 -20.61 13.80 -14.61
CA LYS A 306 -21.49 13.59 -15.77
C LYS A 306 -20.75 13.82 -17.09
N ARG A 307 -19.93 14.88 -17.17
CA ARG A 307 -19.13 15.17 -18.37
C ARG A 307 -18.07 14.10 -18.64
N LEU A 308 -17.47 13.54 -17.58
CA LEU A 308 -16.49 12.46 -17.68
C LEU A 308 -17.14 11.16 -18.19
N LEU A 309 -18.35 10.84 -17.73
CA LEU A 309 -19.10 9.68 -18.21
C LEU A 309 -19.50 9.78 -19.69
N VAL A 310 -19.67 10.98 -20.24
CA VAL A 310 -19.97 11.14 -21.67
C VAL A 310 -18.71 11.08 -22.54
N ARG A 311 -17.55 11.49 -21.99
CA ARG A 311 -16.25 11.50 -22.70
C ARG A 311 -15.28 10.51 -22.02
N HIS A 312 -15.37 9.25 -22.40
CA HIS A 312 -14.69 8.11 -21.77
C HIS A 312 -13.16 8.07 -21.91
N GLU A 313 -12.57 8.90 -22.78
CA GLU A 313 -11.11 8.98 -22.91
C GLU A 313 -10.50 9.81 -21.76
N ILE A 314 -9.80 9.10 -20.86
CA ILE A 314 -8.97 9.65 -19.76
C ILE A 314 -7.58 9.02 -19.82
#